data_AF-A0A196MJM6-F1
#
_entry.id   AF-A0A196MJM6-F1
#
_cell.length_a   1.000
_cell.length_b   1.000
_cell.length_c   1.000
_cell.angle_alpha   90.00
_cell.angle_beta   90.00
_cell.angle_gamma   90.00
#
_symmetry.space_group_name_H-M   'P 1'
#
loop_
_entity.id
_entity.type
_entity.pdbx_description
1 polymer ?
#
loop_
_entity_poly.entity_id
_entity_poly.type
_entity_poly.pdbx_seq_one_letter_code
_entity_poly.pdbx_strand_id
1 'polypeptide(L)'
;MGDMTKEPSMEEILSSIKRIIAEEGEEAVQAAPRRARAEAAKPVPIESAVEEVLELTEEVAEEEVMPAPKAAAKASPVAAGDESILSVESEVAARHSLSALSSMLVAPKDGEDNTLEGLVRSMLKPMLKDWLDARLPVLVEEMVAKEIARITSR
;
A
#
# COMPACT_ATOMS: atom_id res chain seq x y z
N MET A 1 37.83 -15.75 33.95
CA MET A 1 36.44 -15.82 34.43
C MET A 1 36.34 -14.89 35.62
N GLY A 2 35.76 -13.70 35.50
CA GLY A 2 34.31 -13.43 35.34
C GLY A 2 33.84 -12.97 36.74
N ASP A 3 33.25 -11.80 36.96
CA ASP A 3 32.31 -11.08 36.11
C ASP A 3 32.52 -9.56 36.16
N MET A 4 32.77 -8.99 34.98
CA MET A 4 32.16 -7.71 34.62
C MET A 4 30.66 -7.97 34.63
N THR A 5 29.90 -7.30 35.50
CA THR A 5 28.57 -6.69 35.26
C THR A 5 28.05 -6.28 36.63
N LYS A 6 28.36 -5.05 37.02
CA LYS A 6 27.67 -4.39 38.12
C LYS A 6 26.22 -4.30 37.64
N GLU A 7 25.32 -5.10 38.20
CA GLU A 7 23.90 -4.99 37.87
C GLU A 7 23.53 -3.51 38.04
N PRO A 8 23.08 -2.83 36.98
CA PRO A 8 22.86 -1.40 37.05
C PRO A 8 21.83 -1.12 38.14
N SER A 9 22.13 -0.17 39.01
CA SER A 9 21.22 0.19 40.10
C SER A 9 19.91 0.68 39.49
N MET A 10 18.78 0.39 40.14
CA MET A 10 17.45 0.81 39.67
C MET A 10 17.40 2.30 39.35
N GLU A 11 18.12 3.12 40.12
CA GLU A 11 18.22 4.57 39.90
C GLU A 11 18.98 4.92 38.61
N GLU A 12 19.98 4.14 38.22
CA GLU A 12 20.74 4.31 36.97
C GLU A 12 19.89 3.93 35.75
N ILE A 13 19.11 2.85 35.85
CA ILE A 13 18.15 2.44 34.81
C ILE A 13 17.11 3.54 34.59
N LEU A 14 16.52 4.05 35.67
CA LEU A 14 15.50 5.12 35.62
C LEU A 14 16.08 6.45 35.12
N SER A 15 17.36 6.72 35.42
CA SER A 15 18.06 7.90 34.92
C SER A 15 18.37 7.81 33.43
N SER A 16 18.74 6.63 32.92
CA SER A 16 19.00 6.38 31.49
C SER A 16 17.72 6.54 30.68
N ILE A 17 16.59 5.99 31.14
CA ILE A 17 15.28 6.13 30.49
C ILE A 17 14.81 7.59 30.54
N LYS A 18 14.94 8.28 31.68
CA LYS A 18 14.55 9.70 31.81
C LYS A 18 15.35 10.60 30.88
N ARG A 19 16.63 10.30 30.63
CA ARG A 19 17.47 11.03 29.69
C ARG A 19 17.02 10.79 28.24
N ILE A 20 16.78 9.54 27.85
CA ILE A 20 16.32 9.20 26.49
C ILE A 20 14.98 9.89 26.18
N ILE A 21 14.02 9.87 27.10
CA ILE A 21 12.69 10.48 26.88
C ILE A 21 12.74 12.01 26.89
N ALA A 22 13.62 12.63 27.68
CA ALA A 22 13.80 14.08 27.65
C ALA A 22 14.48 14.55 26.36
N GLU A 23 15.47 13.79 25.88
CA GLU A 23 16.21 14.09 24.65
C GLU A 23 15.35 13.84 23.39
N GLU A 24 14.52 12.78 23.38
CA GLU A 24 13.62 12.41 22.28
C GLU A 24 12.27 13.19 22.34
N GLY A 25 11.82 13.57 23.53
CA GLY A 25 10.60 14.35 23.75
C GLY A 25 10.74 15.84 23.38
N GLU A 26 11.93 16.44 23.49
CA GLU A 26 12.15 17.81 23.03
C GLU A 26 12.19 17.94 21.50
N GLU A 27 12.62 16.91 20.77
CA GLU A 27 12.57 16.91 19.30
C GLU A 27 11.14 16.72 18.77
N ALA A 28 10.30 15.91 19.43
CA ALA A 28 8.90 15.76 19.06
C ALA A 28 8.03 17.00 19.37
N VAL A 29 8.42 17.83 20.35
CA VAL A 29 7.67 19.05 20.75
C VAL A 29 8.01 20.27 19.89
N GLN A 30 9.05 20.22 19.04
CA GLN A 30 9.28 21.25 18.01
C GLN A 30 8.34 21.11 16.79
N ALA A 31 7.57 20.02 16.71
CA ALA A 31 6.42 19.91 15.81
C ALA A 31 5.15 20.50 16.45
N ALA A 32 5.03 21.84 16.51
CA ALA A 32 3.77 22.58 16.32
C ALA A 32 3.82 24.04 16.85
N PRO A 33 3.64 25.04 15.97
CA PRO A 33 3.00 26.29 16.35
C PRO A 33 1.50 26.25 15.99
N ARG A 34 0.71 25.98 17.03
CA ARG A 34 -0.46 26.75 17.45
C ARG A 34 -1.34 27.34 16.34
N ARG A 35 -2.54 26.75 16.23
CA ARG A 35 -3.81 27.37 15.83
C ARG A 35 -3.82 28.88 16.12
N ALA A 36 -3.58 29.66 15.07
CA ALA A 36 -3.97 31.06 15.02
C ALA A 36 -5.21 31.14 14.13
N ARG A 37 -6.28 31.66 14.75
CA ARG A 37 -7.30 32.49 14.11
C ARG A 37 -8.23 31.79 13.11
N ALA A 38 -9.46 31.58 13.56
CA ALA A 38 -10.62 31.56 12.68
C ALA A 38 -10.65 32.90 11.91
N GLU A 39 -10.35 32.85 10.61
CA GLU A 39 -10.54 33.96 9.69
C GLU A 39 -11.03 33.41 8.35
N ALA A 40 -12.28 33.79 8.02
CA ALA A 40 -12.90 33.85 6.70
C ALA A 40 -12.68 32.69 5.71
N ALA A 41 -13.77 31.96 5.44
CA ALA A 41 -13.92 31.15 4.25
C ALA A 41 -13.61 31.96 2.96
N LYS A 42 -12.45 31.70 2.37
CA LYS A 42 -12.15 31.91 0.96
C LYS A 42 -11.93 30.53 0.34
N PRO A 43 -12.50 30.22 -0.84
CA PRO A 43 -12.21 28.97 -1.51
C PRO A 43 -10.73 28.99 -1.92
N VAL A 44 -9.94 28.10 -1.32
CA VAL A 44 -8.55 27.88 -1.69
C VAL A 44 -8.59 27.00 -2.95
N PRO A 45 -7.95 27.40 -4.07
CA PRO A 45 -7.79 26.52 -5.23
C PRO A 45 -7.11 25.21 -4.81
N ILE A 46 -7.70 24.08 -5.19
CA ILE A 46 -7.29 22.71 -4.82
C ILE A 46 -5.96 22.30 -5.52
N GLU A 47 -5.33 23.20 -6.27
CA GLU A 47 -4.19 22.89 -7.15
C GLU A 47 -2.86 22.60 -6.42
N SER A 48 -2.70 22.93 -5.13
CA SER A 48 -1.42 22.72 -4.44
C SER A 48 -1.34 21.45 -3.57
N ALA A 49 -2.40 20.64 -3.50
CA ALA A 49 -2.40 19.40 -2.72
C ALA A 49 -2.09 18.15 -3.56
N VAL A 50 -1.99 18.29 -4.88
CA VAL A 50 -1.72 17.18 -5.82
C VAL A 50 -0.23 16.90 -6.00
N GLU A 51 0.67 17.84 -5.67
CA GLU A 51 2.12 17.61 -5.74
C GLU A 51 2.67 16.72 -4.62
N GLU A 52 1.93 16.52 -3.52
CA GLU A 52 2.36 15.68 -2.39
C GLU A 52 1.85 14.22 -2.49
N VAL A 53 1.08 13.90 -3.53
CA VAL A 53 0.58 12.55 -3.79
C VAL A 53 1.43 11.91 -4.89
N LEU A 54 2.41 11.09 -4.48
CA LEU A 54 3.20 10.28 -5.40
C LEU A 54 2.37 9.08 -5.87
N GLU A 55 1.92 9.11 -7.13
CA GLU A 55 1.29 7.97 -7.79
C GLU A 55 2.37 7.00 -8.33
N LEU A 56 2.66 5.92 -7.58
CA LEU A 56 3.59 4.86 -7.99
C LEU A 56 2.94 3.89 -9.00
N THR A 57 2.56 4.39 -10.16
CA THR A 57 2.07 3.55 -11.28
C THR A 57 3.17 3.11 -12.23
N GLU A 58 4.37 3.66 -12.06
CA GLU A 58 5.55 3.33 -12.88
C GLU A 58 6.40 2.29 -12.13
N GLU A 59 6.55 1.11 -12.71
CA GLU A 59 7.44 0.07 -12.21
C GLU A 59 8.89 0.55 -12.40
N VAL A 60 9.62 0.76 -11.30
CA VAL A 60 11.04 1.14 -11.35
C VAL A 60 11.81 -0.02 -11.96
N ALA A 61 12.11 0.09 -13.24
CA ALA A 61 12.96 -0.84 -13.96
C ALA A 61 14.41 -0.67 -13.49
N GLU A 62 14.97 -1.78 -13.03
CA GLU A 62 16.39 -2.06 -12.81
C GLU A 62 17.08 -1.30 -11.65
N GLU A 63 17.40 -2.12 -10.65
CA GLU A 63 18.36 -1.93 -9.58
C GLU A 63 19.71 -1.39 -10.11
N GLU A 64 19.90 -0.07 -10.09
CA GLU A 64 21.25 0.47 -9.91
C GLU A 64 21.63 0.23 -8.45
N VAL A 65 22.33 -0.88 -8.22
CA VAL A 65 23.00 -1.20 -6.96
C VAL A 65 23.90 0.00 -6.62
N MET A 66 23.43 0.89 -5.74
CA MET A 66 24.29 1.89 -5.14
C MET A 66 25.48 1.15 -4.52
N PRO A 67 26.73 1.55 -4.78
CA PRO A 67 27.86 0.93 -4.13
C PRO A 67 27.72 1.20 -2.62
N ALA A 68 27.34 0.16 -1.87
CA ALA A 68 27.35 0.20 -0.43
C ALA A 68 28.72 0.71 0.03
N PRO A 69 28.80 1.58 1.06
CA PRO A 69 30.08 1.99 1.60
C PRO A 69 30.85 0.73 2.00
N LYS A 70 31.94 0.43 1.29
CA LYS A 70 32.88 -0.64 1.64
C LYS A 70 33.50 -0.28 2.99
N ALA A 71 32.80 -0.63 4.07
CA ALA A 71 33.45 -0.90 5.33
C ALA A 71 34.47 -2.01 5.04
N ALA A 72 35.75 -1.72 5.28
CA ALA A 72 36.84 -2.64 5.03
C ALA A 72 36.69 -3.89 5.93
N ALA A 73 35.90 -4.86 5.47
CA ALA A 73 35.87 -6.19 6.02
C ALA A 73 37.19 -6.87 5.63
N LYS A 74 38.07 -7.08 6.62
CA LYS A 74 39.17 -8.02 6.50
C LYS A 74 38.59 -9.36 6.10
N ALA A 75 38.87 -9.80 4.87
CA ALA A 75 38.51 -11.12 4.40
C ALA A 75 39.21 -12.18 5.27
N SER A 76 38.42 -12.90 6.06
CA SER A 76 38.75 -14.26 6.47
C SER A 76 37.88 -15.17 5.61
N PRO A 77 38.44 -16.16 4.90
CA PRO A 77 37.65 -17.03 4.03
C PRO A 77 36.89 -18.02 4.92
N VAL A 78 35.72 -17.62 5.41
CA VAL A 78 34.74 -18.60 5.87
C VAL A 78 34.15 -19.19 4.60
N ALA A 79 34.39 -20.49 4.44
CA ALA A 79 33.91 -21.28 3.33
C ALA A 79 32.46 -20.94 3.02
N ALA A 80 32.16 -20.81 1.73
CA ALA A 80 30.81 -20.83 1.21
C ALA A 80 30.20 -22.21 1.57
N GLY A 81 29.63 -22.29 2.76
CA GLY A 81 28.63 -23.27 3.11
C GLY A 81 27.29 -22.57 2.96
N ASP A 82 26.41 -23.14 2.14
CA ASP A 82 24.96 -22.91 2.19
C ASP A 82 24.43 -23.30 3.59
N GLU A 83 24.84 -22.57 4.63
CA GLU A 83 24.25 -22.71 5.95
C GLU A 83 22.95 -21.92 5.94
N SER A 84 21.93 -22.54 5.34
CA SER A 84 20.55 -22.09 5.51
C SER A 84 20.26 -22.00 7.00
N ILE A 85 20.16 -20.76 7.49
CA ILE A 85 19.81 -20.43 8.88
C ILE A 85 18.37 -20.88 9.18
N LEU A 86 17.59 -21.13 8.13
CA LEU A 86 16.24 -21.64 8.22
C LEU A 86 16.25 -23.17 8.21
N SER A 87 15.53 -23.73 9.17
CA SER A 87 15.08 -25.11 9.08
C SER A 87 14.15 -25.27 7.88
N VAL A 88 14.26 -26.40 7.19
CA VAL A 88 13.38 -26.79 6.08
C VAL A 88 11.90 -26.71 6.49
N GLU A 89 11.59 -27.07 7.74
CA GLU A 89 10.23 -26.97 8.29
C GLU A 89 9.74 -25.52 8.35
N SER A 90 10.59 -24.59 8.81
CA SER A 90 10.26 -23.17 8.88
C SER A 90 10.05 -22.57 7.50
N GLU A 91 10.87 -23.00 6.53
CA GLU A 91 10.78 -22.57 5.14
C GLU A 91 9.47 -23.05 4.48
N VAL A 92 9.08 -24.31 4.71
CA VAL A 92 7.82 -24.88 4.22
C VAL A 92 6.61 -24.21 4.89
N ALA A 93 6.65 -23.98 6.21
CA ALA A 93 5.58 -23.29 6.93
C ALA A 93 5.38 -21.84 6.44
N ALA A 94 6.47 -21.11 6.18
CA ALA A 94 6.42 -19.76 5.63
C ALA A 94 5.84 -19.75 4.21
N ARG A 95 6.29 -20.67 3.32
CA ARG A 95 5.72 -20.78 1.98
C ARG A 95 4.25 -21.18 1.98
N HIS A 96 3.85 -22.07 2.89
CA HIS A 96 2.46 -22.51 3.01
C HIS A 96 1.54 -21.38 3.47
N SER A 97 1.94 -20.61 4.49
CA SER A 97 1.16 -19.46 4.96
C SER A 97 1.04 -18.36 3.90
N LEU A 98 2.13 -18.05 3.18
CA LEU A 98 2.13 -17.05 2.11
C LEU A 98 1.32 -17.51 0.89
N SER A 99 1.36 -18.80 0.56
CA SER A 99 0.51 -19.43 -0.47
C SER A 99 -0.98 -19.38 -0.08
N ALA A 100 -1.32 -19.64 1.18
CA ALA A 100 -2.69 -19.53 1.69
C ALA A 100 -3.23 -18.09 1.66
N LEU A 101 -2.38 -17.10 1.95
CA LEU A 101 -2.74 -15.69 1.81
C LEU A 101 -2.91 -15.29 0.34
N SER A 102 -2.04 -15.78 -0.54
CA SER A 102 -2.13 -15.54 -1.99
C SER A 102 -3.41 -16.13 -2.59
N SER A 103 -3.78 -17.36 -2.20
CA SER A 103 -5.03 -17.97 -2.67
C SER A 103 -6.29 -17.27 -2.16
N MET A 104 -6.23 -16.62 -0.99
CA MET A 104 -7.29 -15.74 -0.52
C MET A 104 -7.39 -14.43 -1.31
N LEU A 105 -6.26 -13.89 -1.80
CA LEU A 105 -6.22 -12.63 -2.55
C LEU A 105 -6.56 -12.80 -4.05
N VAL A 106 -6.19 -13.94 -4.65
CA VAL A 106 -6.36 -14.23 -6.09
C VAL A 106 -7.81 -14.55 -6.49
N ALA A 107 -8.74 -14.51 -5.55
CA ALA A 107 -10.18 -14.69 -5.71
C ALA A 107 -10.61 -16.11 -6.18
N PRO A 108 -11.72 -16.63 -5.61
CA PRO A 108 -12.38 -17.81 -6.15
C PRO A 108 -12.84 -17.52 -7.59
N LYS A 109 -12.56 -18.46 -8.50
CA LYS A 109 -12.88 -18.33 -9.94
C LYS A 109 -14.37 -18.21 -10.26
N ASP A 110 -15.21 -18.45 -9.27
CA ASP A 110 -16.63 -18.22 -9.31
C ASP A 110 -16.88 -17.00 -8.44
N GLY A 111 -17.32 -15.89 -9.06
CA GLY A 111 -17.50 -14.58 -8.44
C GLY A 111 -18.45 -14.57 -7.25
N GLU A 112 -18.01 -15.11 -6.12
CA GLU A 112 -18.68 -15.01 -4.85
C GLU A 112 -18.53 -13.58 -4.31
N ASP A 113 -19.62 -13.11 -3.71
CA ASP A 113 -19.89 -11.74 -3.27
C ASP A 113 -18.92 -11.18 -2.20
N ASN A 114 -17.89 -11.96 -1.83
CA ASN A 114 -16.90 -11.59 -0.81
C ASN A 114 -15.67 -10.87 -1.39
N THR A 115 -15.60 -10.68 -2.71
CA THR A 115 -14.55 -9.87 -3.34
C THR A 115 -15.04 -8.44 -3.55
N LEU A 116 -14.12 -7.47 -3.52
CA LEU A 116 -14.43 -6.07 -3.84
C LEU A 116 -15.03 -5.95 -5.25
N GLU A 117 -14.53 -6.73 -6.21
CA GLU A 117 -15.10 -6.77 -7.56
C GLU A 117 -16.56 -7.25 -7.54
N GLY A 118 -16.87 -8.31 -6.78
CA GLY A 118 -18.23 -8.81 -6.60
C GLY A 118 -19.17 -7.74 -6.04
N LEU A 119 -18.72 -7.00 -5.01
CA LEU A 119 -19.48 -5.92 -4.41
C LEU A 119 -19.68 -4.74 -5.37
N VAL A 120 -18.64 -4.30 -6.07
CA VAL A 120 -18.74 -3.21 -7.05
C VAL A 120 -19.65 -3.60 -8.21
N ARG A 121 -19.57 -4.85 -8.68
CA ARG A 121 -20.46 -5.39 -9.71
C ARG A 121 -21.90 -5.45 -9.25
N SER A 122 -22.17 -5.89 -8.02
CA SER A 122 -23.54 -5.95 -7.48
C SER A 122 -24.16 -4.55 -7.33
N MET A 123 -23.35 -3.53 -7.03
CA MET A 123 -23.78 -2.13 -6.99
C MET A 123 -23.95 -1.49 -8.38
N LEU A 124 -23.06 -1.76 -9.34
CA LEU A 124 -23.13 -1.17 -10.68
C LEU A 124 -24.23 -1.80 -11.56
N LYS A 125 -24.54 -3.08 -11.35
CA LYS A 125 -25.54 -3.81 -12.13
C LYS A 125 -26.93 -3.15 -12.17
N PRO A 126 -27.54 -2.72 -11.05
CA PRO A 126 -28.82 -2.01 -11.09
C PRO A 126 -28.72 -0.65 -11.80
N MET A 127 -27.65 0.12 -11.57
CA MET A 127 -27.48 1.43 -12.21
C MET A 127 -27.36 1.33 -13.73
N LEU A 128 -26.59 0.35 -14.22
CA LEU A 128 -26.46 0.08 -15.65
C LEU A 128 -27.77 -0.43 -16.25
N LYS A 129 -28.51 -1.25 -15.51
CA LYS A 129 -29.83 -1.73 -15.94
C LYS A 129 -30.81 -0.57 -16.12
N ASP A 130 -30.94 0.30 -15.11
CA ASP A 130 -31.86 1.43 -15.17
C ASP A 130 -31.49 2.38 -16.31
N TRP A 131 -30.19 2.61 -16.52
CA TRP A 131 -29.70 3.42 -17.64
C TRP A 131 -30.02 2.79 -19.00
N LEU A 132 -29.79 1.48 -19.15
CA LEU A 132 -30.11 0.75 -20.38
C LEU A 132 -31.62 0.78 -20.64
N ASP A 133 -32.44 0.52 -19.62
CA ASP A 133 -33.90 0.52 -19.74
C ASP A 133 -34.41 1.91 -20.18
N ALA A 134 -33.78 3.00 -19.72
CA ALA A 134 -34.13 4.36 -20.12
C ALA A 134 -33.60 4.79 -21.50
N ARG A 135 -32.41 4.33 -21.91
CA ARG A 135 -31.70 4.87 -23.09
C ARG A 135 -31.75 3.98 -24.32
N LEU A 136 -31.86 2.66 -24.13
CA LEU A 136 -31.82 1.67 -25.20
C LEU A 136 -32.98 1.78 -26.19
N PRO A 137 -34.24 2.05 -25.78
CA PRO A 137 -35.36 2.18 -26.73
C PRO A 137 -35.10 3.23 -27.81
N VAL A 138 -34.66 4.43 -27.40
CA VAL A 138 -34.38 5.55 -28.32
C VAL A 138 -33.26 5.20 -29.30
N LEU A 139 -32.18 4.59 -28.82
CA LEU A 139 -31.05 4.17 -29.67
C LEU A 139 -31.48 3.14 -30.72
N VAL A 140 -32.35 2.20 -30.34
CA VAL A 140 -32.86 1.19 -31.26
C VAL A 140 -33.81 1.82 -32.29
N GLU A 141 -34.71 2.71 -31.88
CA GLU A 141 -35.60 3.43 -32.79
C GLU A 141 -34.84 4.23 -33.85
N GLU A 142 -33.79 4.97 -33.44
CA GLU A 142 -32.94 5.71 -34.38
C GLU A 142 -32.22 4.79 -35.37
N MET A 143 -31.74 3.63 -34.90
CA MET A 143 -31.04 2.68 -35.75
C MET A 143 -32.00 1.95 -36.72
N VAL A 144 -33.20 1.61 -36.26
CA VAL A 144 -34.26 1.01 -37.08
C VAL A 144 -34.78 2.03 -38.10
N ALA A 145 -34.99 3.29 -37.72
CA ALA A 145 -35.42 4.34 -38.65
C ALA A 145 -34.38 4.54 -39.78
N LYS A 146 -33.08 4.56 -39.44
CA LYS A 146 -31.99 4.59 -40.42
C LYS A 146 -32.02 3.38 -41.34
N GLU A 147 -32.26 2.19 -40.79
CA GLU A 147 -32.28 0.95 -41.56
C GLU A 147 -33.49 0.84 -42.50
N ILE A 148 -34.67 1.28 -42.06
CA ILE A 148 -35.87 1.39 -42.91
C ILE A 148 -35.61 2.39 -44.04
N ALA A 149 -35.12 3.59 -43.73
CA ALA A 149 -34.83 4.61 -44.73
C ALA A 149 -33.87 4.10 -45.82
N ARG A 150 -32.86 3.32 -45.42
CA ARG A 150 -31.89 2.67 -46.33
C ARG A 150 -32.55 1.65 -47.25
N ILE A 151 -33.47 0.83 -46.74
CA ILE A 151 -34.18 -0.19 -47.52
C ILE A 151 -35.19 0.47 -48.47
N THR A 152 -35.93 1.48 -48.00
CA THR A 152 -36.93 2.18 -48.81
C THR A 152 -36.36 3.09 -49.89
N SER A 153 -35.08 3.48 -49.76
CA SER A 153 -34.36 4.27 -50.77
C SER A 153 -33.78 3.39 -51.91
N ARG A 154 -33.92 2.07 -51.85
CA ARG A 154 -33.46 1.12 -52.85
C ARG A 154 -34.64 0.62 -53.68
#